data_AF-A0A444R1Z1-F1
#
_entry.id   AF-A0A444R1Z1-F1
#
_cell.length_a   1.000
_cell.length_b   1.000
_cell.length_c   1.000
_cell.angle_alpha   90.00
_cell.angle_beta   90.00
_cell.angle_gamma   90.00
#
_symmetry.space_group_name_H-M   'P 1'
#
loop_
_entity.id
_entity.type
_entity.pdbx_description
1 polymer ?
#
loop_
_entity_poly.entity_id
_entity_poly.type
_entity_poly.pdbx_seq_one_letter_code
_entity_poly.pdbx_strand_id
1 'polypeptide(L)'
;LSGGRMTKETQSTTVSATASQADVTGVVPATEGENASAAQPDVNAQITAAVAAENSRIMGILNCEEAHGREEQARVLAETPGMTVETARRILAVAPQSAQARSDTALDRLMQGAPAPLAAGNLASDAVNDLLNTPV
;
A
#
# COMPACT_ATOMS: atom_id res chain seq x y z
N LEU A 1 -14.83 -24.27 56.98
CA LEU A 1 -13.74 -23.31 56.65
C LEU A 1 -14.17 -22.61 55.37
N SER A 2 -14.78 -21.41 55.43
CA SER A 2 -14.09 -20.10 55.35
C SER A 2 -13.04 -20.12 54.23
N GLY A 3 -13.26 -19.57 53.04
CA GLY A 3 -13.60 -18.19 52.75
C GLY A 3 -12.30 -17.44 52.42
N GLY A 4 -12.04 -17.09 51.16
CA GLY A 4 -10.81 -16.38 50.80
C GLY A 4 -10.68 -16.07 49.32
N ARG A 5 -11.04 -14.84 48.96
CA ARG A 5 -10.96 -14.25 47.62
C ARG A 5 -9.52 -13.78 47.44
N MET A 6 -8.81 -14.24 46.41
CA MET A 6 -7.42 -13.82 46.18
C MET A 6 -7.35 -12.91 44.97
N THR A 7 -7.48 -11.61 45.24
CA THR A 7 -7.11 -10.52 44.32
C THR A 7 -5.59 -10.56 44.15
N LYS A 8 -5.10 -10.91 42.95
CA LYS A 8 -3.68 -10.71 42.62
C LYS A 8 -3.48 -9.23 42.30
N GLU A 9 -2.82 -8.57 43.23
CA GLU A 9 -2.40 -7.18 43.19
C GLU A 9 -1.47 -6.91 42.00
N THR A 10 -1.76 -5.80 41.31
CA THR A 10 -0.89 -5.12 40.37
C THR A 10 0.34 -4.60 41.13
N GLN A 11 1.51 -5.21 40.93
CA GLN A 11 2.75 -4.68 41.47
C GLN A 11 3.46 -3.85 40.37
N SER A 12 3.23 -2.53 40.44
CA SER A 12 4.04 -1.51 39.75
C SER A 12 5.50 -1.67 40.14
N THR A 13 6.36 -1.91 39.15
CA THR A 13 7.80 -1.71 39.30
C THR A 13 8.12 -0.30 38.82
N THR A 14 8.16 0.66 39.73
CA THR A 14 8.73 1.99 39.48
C THR A 14 10.22 1.91 39.77
N VAL A 15 11.05 2.00 38.71
CA VAL A 15 12.50 2.11 38.86
C VAL A 15 12.82 3.58 39.16
N SER A 16 13.37 3.83 40.34
CA SER A 16 13.86 5.14 40.78
C SER A 16 15.13 5.53 40.02
N ALA A 17 15.16 6.73 39.46
CA ALA A 17 16.40 7.45 39.17
C ALA A 17 16.40 8.74 40.00
N THR A 18 17.40 8.81 40.88
CA THR A 18 17.68 9.91 41.81
C THR A 18 18.35 11.08 41.08
N ALA A 19 17.97 12.32 41.40
CA ALA A 19 18.83 13.49 41.25
C ALA A 19 18.34 14.65 42.15
N SER A 20 19.10 14.82 43.24
CA SER A 20 19.50 16.06 43.91
C SER A 20 18.49 17.14 44.33
N GLN A 21 18.48 17.29 45.64
CA GLN A 21 17.96 18.32 46.55
C GLN A 21 18.59 19.73 46.38
N ALA A 22 17.74 20.76 46.47
CA ALA A 22 17.94 22.12 47.03
C ALA A 22 16.65 22.91 46.68
N ASP A 23 16.08 23.88 47.40
CA ASP A 23 16.24 24.57 48.67
C ASP A 23 14.90 25.33 48.86
N VAL A 24 14.46 25.57 50.09
CA VAL A 24 13.15 26.17 50.42
C VAL A 24 13.20 27.70 50.32
N THR A 25 12.14 28.34 49.80
CA THR A 25 11.49 29.61 50.25
C THR A 25 10.90 30.41 49.07
N GLY A 26 9.60 30.73 49.13
CA GLY A 26 9.00 31.79 48.29
C GLY A 26 7.53 31.57 47.91
N VAL A 27 6.60 32.14 48.70
CA VAL A 27 5.16 32.26 48.37
C VAL A 27 4.96 33.50 47.48
N VAL A 28 4.39 33.39 46.27
CA VAL A 28 3.29 34.22 45.67
C VAL A 28 2.78 33.57 44.34
N PRO A 29 1.65 33.97 43.69
CA PRO A 29 0.48 33.11 43.44
C PRO A 29 0.19 32.81 41.94
N ALA A 30 -0.79 31.93 41.72
CA ALA A 30 -1.59 31.67 40.51
C ALA A 30 -1.06 32.14 39.13
N THR A 31 -0.54 31.18 38.35
CA THR A 31 -0.73 31.16 36.89
C THR A 31 -1.75 30.07 36.56
N GLU A 32 -2.98 30.48 36.30
CA GLU A 32 -3.91 29.68 35.50
C GLU A 32 -3.27 29.36 34.14
N GLY A 33 -3.56 28.18 33.61
CA GLY A 33 -3.28 27.86 32.21
C GLY A 33 -2.08 26.95 32.01
N GLU A 34 -2.16 25.72 32.50
CA GLU A 34 -1.97 24.52 31.68
C GLU A 34 -2.03 23.33 32.63
N ASN A 35 -3.25 23.00 33.02
CA ASN A 35 -3.54 21.62 33.34
C ASN A 35 -3.33 20.86 32.02
N ALA A 36 -2.11 20.39 31.78
CA ALA A 36 -1.80 19.33 30.84
C ALA A 36 -2.45 18.04 31.35
N SER A 37 -3.77 18.10 31.53
CA SER A 37 -4.65 16.97 31.42
C SER A 37 -4.40 16.47 30.01
N ALA A 38 -3.55 15.45 29.89
CA ALA A 38 -3.52 14.62 28.71
C ALA A 38 -4.98 14.28 28.43
N ALA A 39 -5.58 15.01 27.48
CA ALA A 39 -7.00 14.96 27.21
C ALA A 39 -7.30 13.47 26.99
N GLN A 40 -8.10 12.89 27.89
CA GLN A 40 -8.42 11.48 27.81
C GLN A 40 -8.90 11.22 26.39
N PRO A 41 -8.28 10.25 25.69
CA PRO A 41 -8.49 10.17 24.26
C PRO A 41 -9.96 9.81 24.02
N ASP A 42 -10.66 10.70 23.32
CA ASP A 42 -12.06 10.48 22.98
C ASP A 42 -12.15 9.17 22.17
N VAL A 43 -12.82 8.16 22.73
CA VAL A 43 -12.84 6.80 22.15
C VAL A 43 -13.45 6.84 20.75
N ASN A 44 -14.42 7.72 20.50
CA ASN A 44 -15.00 7.89 19.17
C ASN A 44 -13.99 8.48 18.19
N ALA A 45 -13.25 9.53 18.57
CA ALA A 45 -12.17 10.09 17.76
C ALA A 45 -11.08 9.06 17.46
N GLN A 46 -10.72 8.21 18.43
CA GLN A 46 -9.78 7.11 18.23
C GLN A 46 -10.29 6.07 17.23
N ILE A 47 -11.57 5.68 17.31
CA ILE A 47 -12.19 4.75 16.35
C ILE A 47 -12.17 5.36 14.95
N THR A 48 -12.58 6.62 14.79
CA THR A 48 -12.54 7.30 13.49
C THR A 48 -11.12 7.37 12.93
N ALA A 49 -10.13 7.71 13.75
CA ALA A 49 -8.74 7.77 13.34
C ALA A 49 -8.20 6.38 12.93
N ALA A 50 -8.53 5.33 13.68
CA ALA A 50 -8.13 3.96 13.36
C ALA A 50 -8.77 3.48 12.05
N VAL A 51 -10.06 3.75 11.83
CA VAL A 51 -10.74 3.43 10.57
C VAL A 51 -10.14 4.20 9.39
N ALA A 52 -9.84 5.49 9.57
CA ALA A 52 -9.18 6.28 8.53
C ALA A 52 -7.79 5.74 8.20
N ALA A 53 -6.98 5.43 9.21
CA ALA A 53 -5.66 4.83 9.04
C ALA A 53 -5.73 3.48 8.33
N GLU A 54 -6.73 2.66 8.67
CA GLU A 54 -6.94 1.35 8.05
C GLU A 54 -7.37 1.47 6.59
N ASN A 55 -8.29 2.39 6.29
CA ASN A 55 -8.71 2.65 4.90
C ASN A 55 -7.54 3.17 4.06
N SER A 56 -6.73 4.08 4.62
CA SER A 56 -5.51 4.55 3.96
C SER A 56 -4.50 3.43 3.71
N ARG A 57 -4.35 2.50 4.65
CA ARG A 57 -3.48 1.32 4.51
C ARG A 57 -3.95 0.39 3.39
N ILE A 58 -5.25 0.04 3.38
CA ILE A 58 -5.86 -0.81 2.35
C ILE A 58 -5.66 -0.18 0.97
N MET A 59 -6.02 1.10 0.83
CA MET A 59 -5.83 1.82 -0.43
C MET A 59 -4.35 1.93 -0.82
N GLY A 60 -3.46 2.10 0.16
CA GLY A 60 -2.02 2.10 -0.08
C GLY A 60 -1.54 0.79 -0.70
N ILE A 61 -2.02 -0.36 -0.21
CA ILE A 61 -1.65 -1.68 -0.75
C ILE A 61 -2.21 -1.89 -2.16
N LEU A 62 -3.49 -1.57 -2.37
CA LEU A 62 -4.17 -1.77 -3.65
C LEU A 62 -3.60 -0.89 -4.77
N ASN A 63 -3.10 0.31 -4.45
CA ASN A 63 -2.55 1.26 -5.41
C ASN A 63 -1.01 1.20 -5.54
N CYS A 64 -0.34 0.23 -4.91
CA CYS A 64 1.10 0.04 -5.12
C CYS A 64 1.37 -0.35 -6.59
N GLU A 65 2.46 0.14 -7.17
CA GLU A 65 2.86 -0.21 -8.54
C GLU A 65 3.07 -1.73 -8.69
N GLU A 66 3.57 -2.39 -7.65
CA GLU A 66 3.80 -3.83 -7.62
C GLU A 66 2.51 -4.65 -7.65
N ALA A 67 1.37 -4.06 -7.28
CA ALA A 67 0.07 -4.69 -7.38
C ALA A 67 -0.40 -4.84 -8.84
N HIS A 68 0.19 -4.12 -9.79
CA HIS A 68 -0.16 -4.23 -11.19
C HIS A 68 0.16 -5.63 -11.74
N GLY A 69 -0.85 -6.28 -12.33
CA GLY A 69 -0.80 -7.67 -12.74
C GLY A 69 -0.83 -8.68 -11.59
N ARG A 70 -1.08 -8.23 -10.34
CA ARG A 70 -1.17 -9.01 -9.10
C ARG A 70 -2.29 -8.48 -8.18
N GLU A 71 -3.35 -7.95 -8.78
CA GLU A 71 -4.42 -7.22 -8.10
C GLU A 71 -5.13 -8.08 -7.05
N GLU A 72 -5.40 -9.34 -7.40
CA GLU A 72 -6.03 -10.29 -6.48
C GLU A 72 -5.11 -10.59 -5.27
N GLN A 73 -3.80 -10.75 -5.50
CA GLN A 73 -2.85 -10.96 -4.41
C GLN A 73 -2.75 -9.71 -3.52
N ALA A 74 -2.76 -8.51 -4.11
CA ALA A 74 -2.77 -7.26 -3.36
C ALA A 74 -4.04 -7.11 -2.52
N ARG A 75 -5.19 -7.53 -3.05
CA ARG A 75 -6.45 -7.57 -2.31
C ARG A 75 -6.39 -8.48 -1.09
N VAL A 76 -5.92 -9.72 -1.25
CA VAL A 76 -5.77 -10.67 -0.13
C VAL A 76 -4.83 -10.12 0.96
N LEU A 77 -3.74 -9.45 0.56
CA LEU A 77 -2.84 -8.79 1.50
C LEU A 77 -3.51 -7.61 2.20
N ALA A 78 -4.29 -6.80 1.49
CA ALA A 78 -5.00 -5.66 2.05
C ALA A 78 -6.10 -6.09 3.04
N GLU A 79 -6.77 -7.22 2.77
CA GLU A 79 -7.78 -7.83 3.65
C GLU A 79 -7.18 -8.42 4.95
N THR A 80 -5.86 -8.56 5.04
CA THR A 80 -5.18 -9.06 6.25
C THR A 80 -4.96 -7.92 7.26
N PRO A 81 -5.60 -7.96 8.46
CA PRO A 81 -5.38 -6.94 9.49
C PRO A 81 -3.93 -6.90 9.95
N GLY A 82 -3.39 -5.70 10.19
CA GLY A 82 -2.00 -5.52 10.60
C GLY A 82 -0.97 -5.70 9.48
N MET A 83 -1.39 -6.02 8.25
CA MET A 83 -0.50 -6.03 7.07
C MET A 83 -0.07 -4.61 6.72
N THR A 84 1.23 -4.31 6.75
CA THR A 84 1.72 -2.97 6.38
C THR A 84 1.86 -2.84 4.85
N VAL A 85 1.79 -1.60 4.34
CA VAL A 85 2.01 -1.30 2.92
C VAL A 85 3.40 -1.75 2.47
N GLU A 86 4.43 -1.50 3.28
CA GLU A 86 5.82 -1.89 3.02
C GLU A 86 5.98 -3.42 2.92
N THR A 87 5.37 -4.19 3.82
CA THR A 87 5.42 -5.66 3.79
C THR A 87 4.67 -6.19 2.58
N ALA A 88 3.47 -5.67 2.31
CA ALA A 88 2.68 -6.07 1.15
C ALA A 88 3.44 -5.79 -0.16
N ARG A 89 4.09 -4.63 -0.27
CA ARG A 89 4.95 -4.28 -1.41
C ARG A 89 6.05 -5.31 -1.64
N ARG A 90 6.78 -5.68 -0.60
CA ARG A 90 7.86 -6.68 -0.69
C ARG A 90 7.33 -8.03 -1.16
N ILE A 91 6.17 -8.45 -0.69
CA ILE A 91 5.52 -9.69 -1.12
C ILE A 91 5.10 -9.60 -2.59
N LEU A 92 4.48 -8.50 -2.99
CA LEU A 92 4.03 -8.28 -4.37
C LEU A 92 5.21 -8.20 -5.36
N ALA A 93 6.33 -7.61 -4.95
CA ALA A 93 7.54 -7.51 -5.76
C ALA A 93 8.11 -8.88 -6.15
N VAL A 94 8.00 -9.87 -5.26
CA VAL A 94 8.50 -11.25 -5.50
C VAL A 94 7.40 -12.20 -5.99
N ALA A 95 6.14 -11.81 -5.89
CA ALA A 95 5.01 -12.64 -6.30
C ALA A 95 4.98 -12.78 -7.84
N PRO A 96 4.61 -13.97 -8.35
CA PRO A 96 4.42 -14.16 -9.79
C PRO A 96 3.23 -13.33 -10.29
N GLN A 97 3.35 -12.76 -11.49
CA GLN A 97 2.23 -12.06 -12.12
C GLN A 97 1.09 -13.01 -12.47
N SER A 98 -0.14 -12.51 -12.55
CA SER A 98 -1.30 -13.21 -13.07
C SER A 98 -1.06 -13.70 -14.50
N ALA A 99 -1.63 -14.86 -14.85
CA ALA A 99 -1.48 -15.43 -16.19
C ALA A 99 -1.98 -14.47 -17.29
N GLN A 100 -3.07 -13.74 -17.03
CA GLN A 100 -3.61 -12.74 -17.96
C GLN A 100 -2.62 -11.60 -18.21
N ALA A 101 -2.08 -10.98 -17.15
CA ALA A 101 -1.12 -9.89 -17.27
C ALA A 101 0.16 -10.30 -18.02
N ARG A 102 0.63 -11.53 -17.79
CA ARG A 102 1.76 -12.10 -18.56
C ARG A 102 1.42 -12.22 -20.05
N SER A 103 0.22 -12.70 -20.36
CA SER A 103 -0.25 -12.87 -21.74
C SER A 103 -0.45 -11.53 -22.46
N ASP A 104 -1.06 -10.53 -21.82
CA ASP A 104 -1.23 -9.18 -22.38
C ASP A 104 0.13 -8.54 -22.70
N THR A 105 1.09 -8.62 -21.78
CA THR A 105 2.45 -8.11 -22.00
C THR A 105 3.19 -8.86 -23.11
N ALA A 106 2.97 -10.17 -23.24
CA ALA A 106 3.55 -10.96 -24.32
C ALA A 106 2.93 -10.61 -25.68
N LEU A 107 1.62 -10.35 -25.72
CA LEU A 107 0.92 -9.93 -26.92
C LEU A 107 1.37 -8.54 -27.38
N ASP A 108 1.46 -7.59 -26.46
CA ASP A 108 1.96 -6.24 -26.72
C ASP A 108 3.37 -6.28 -27.33
N ARG A 109 4.26 -7.11 -26.77
CA ARG A 109 5.61 -7.32 -27.30
C ARG A 109 5.62 -7.95 -28.70
N LEU A 110 4.69 -8.88 -28.96
CA LEU A 110 4.53 -9.48 -30.29
C LEU A 110 4.08 -8.43 -31.32
N MET A 111 3.13 -7.56 -30.95
CA MET A 111 2.65 -6.50 -31.83
C MET A 111 3.73 -5.46 -32.12
N GLN A 112 4.55 -5.10 -31.13
CA GLN A 112 5.69 -4.18 -31.32
C GLN A 112 6.80 -4.78 -32.20
N GLY A 113 6.99 -6.11 -32.14
CA GLY A 113 7.97 -6.82 -32.95
C GLY A 113 7.48 -7.25 -34.33
N ALA A 114 6.21 -7.03 -34.67
CA ALA A 114 5.65 -7.46 -35.94
C ALA A 114 6.24 -6.62 -37.09
N PRO A 115 6.88 -7.25 -38.10
CA PRO A 115 7.40 -6.52 -39.25
C PRO A 115 6.26 -5.84 -40.00
N ALA A 116 6.53 -4.65 -40.57
CA ALA A 116 5.58 -3.96 -41.42
C ALA A 116 5.06 -4.90 -42.53
N PRO A 117 3.76 -4.87 -42.85
CA PRO A 117 3.22 -5.72 -43.90
C PRO A 117 3.99 -5.44 -45.19
N LEU A 118 4.53 -6.50 -45.80
CA LEU A 118 5.18 -6.41 -47.11
C LEU A 118 4.16 -5.82 -48.08
N ALA A 119 4.44 -4.62 -48.60
CA ALA A 119 3.62 -4.00 -49.62
C ALA A 119 3.51 -4.99 -50.78
N ALA A 120 2.30 -5.49 -51.05
CA ALA A 120 2.00 -6.22 -52.25
C ALA A 120 2.19 -5.26 -53.43
N GLY A 121 3.43 -5.17 -53.91
CA GLY A 121 3.79 -4.45 -55.12
C GLY A 121 2.90 -4.98 -56.23
N ASN A 122 2.09 -4.07 -56.76
CA ASN A 122 1.17 -4.26 -57.87
C ASN A 122 1.92 -4.69 -59.14
N LEU A 123 2.34 -5.97 -59.21
CA LEU A 123 2.94 -6.60 -60.40
C LEU A 123 1.90 -6.91 -61.49
N ALA A 124 0.61 -6.69 -61.22
CA ALA A 124 -0.48 -7.01 -62.14
C ALA A 124 -0.73 -5.94 -63.22
N SER A 125 -0.20 -4.72 -63.08
CA SER A 125 -0.48 -3.64 -64.04
C SER A 125 0.56 -3.47 -65.16
N ASP A 126 1.74 -4.09 -65.05
CA ASP A 126 2.79 -3.97 -66.08
C ASP A 126 2.55 -4.94 -67.26
N ALA A 127 2.06 -6.15 -66.97
CA ALA A 127 1.80 -7.18 -67.99
C ALA A 127 0.59 -6.88 -68.91
N VAL A 128 -0.38 -6.08 -68.45
CA VAL A 128 -1.58 -5.74 -69.23
C VAL A 128 -1.35 -4.59 -70.21
N ASN A 129 -0.36 -3.73 -69.96
CA ASN A 129 -0.04 -2.59 -70.81
C ASN A 129 0.83 -2.99 -72.01
N ASP A 130 1.67 -4.02 -71.86
CA ASP A 130 2.57 -4.50 -72.92
C ASP A 130 1.83 -5.27 -74.04
N LEU A 131 0.66 -5.84 -73.71
CA LEU A 131 -0.19 -6.60 -74.64
C LEU A 131 -1.01 -5.72 -75.59
N LEU A 132 -1.08 -4.40 -75.34
CA LEU A 132 -1.86 -3.45 -76.14
C LEU A 132 -1.02 -2.61 -77.10
N ASN A 133 0.29 -2.86 -77.20
CA ASN A 133 1.21 -2.05 -78.01
C ASN A 133 1.98 -2.84 -79.08
N THR A 134 1.49 -3.99 -79.55
CA THR A 134 2.01 -4.61 -80.78
C THR A 134 1.46 -3.87 -82.00
N PRO A 135 2.29 -3.16 -82.79
CA PRO A 135 1.84 -2.54 -84.03
C PRO A 135 1.43 -3.61 -85.07
N VAL A 136 0.38 -3.30 -85.84
CA VAL A 136 -0.13 -4.12 -86.96
C VAL A 136 0.79 -4.11 -88.18
#